data_AF-A0A252EBR6-F1
#
_entry.id   AF-A0A252EBR6-F1
#
_cell.length_a   1.000
_cell.length_b   1.000
_cell.length_c   1.000
_cell.angle_alpha   90.00
_cell.angle_beta   90.00
_cell.angle_gamma   90.00
#
_symmetry.space_group_name_H-M   'P 1'
#
loop_
_entity.id
_entity.type
_entity.pdbx_description
1 polymer ?
#
loop_
_entity_poly.entity_id
_entity_poly.type
_entity_poly.pdbx_seq_one_letter_code
_entity_poly.pdbx_strand_id
1 'polypeptide(L)'
;MLYRNLLTLPVVLAVLGSTLPAVAIPSEIFTSQLPEIQQNLPLGYGMRLPDQIRLGNGSDAYGGKLRDLLSKLIVRLFPSTTPRGLTVGLFTCETAAQPCLVGTFSVDSPDAVSTVHEFSKHKTTGNVISLSKDIQGYFLDGSLQNPQLPFSSLMWRQDGLIHTISFPVKERQNILLMGYSMVHQPPIRHTYAKLKRLDPVFSLVK
;
A
#
# COMPACT_ATOMS: atom_id res chain seq x y z
N MET A 1 8.27 54.70 55.67
CA MET A 1 7.54 53.43 55.81
C MET A 1 7.78 52.60 54.56
N LEU A 2 8.50 51.48 54.70
CA LEU A 2 8.65 50.43 53.68
C LEU A 2 7.26 49.90 53.28
N TYR A 3 7.04 49.46 52.04
CA TYR A 3 6.33 48.19 51.78
C TYR A 3 6.42 47.70 50.32
N ARG A 4 7.10 46.55 50.19
CA ARG A 4 6.84 45.37 49.33
C ARG A 4 6.90 45.45 47.80
N ASN A 5 8.02 44.90 47.31
CA ASN A 5 8.16 43.96 46.20
C ASN A 5 6.94 43.07 45.96
N LEU A 6 6.51 42.96 44.70
CA LEU A 6 5.95 41.71 44.16
C LEU A 6 6.43 41.54 42.71
N LEU A 7 7.51 40.79 42.56
CA LEU A 7 7.96 40.21 41.29
C LEU A 7 7.01 39.05 40.95
N THR A 8 6.18 39.21 39.93
CA THR A 8 5.40 38.12 39.36
C THR A 8 6.23 37.43 38.28
N LEU A 9 6.76 36.25 38.60
CA LEU A 9 7.39 35.35 37.64
C LEU A 9 6.30 34.69 36.77
N PRO A 10 6.35 34.80 35.44
CA PRO A 10 5.54 33.95 34.57
C PRO A 10 6.17 32.55 34.53
N VAL A 11 5.48 31.58 35.12
CA VAL A 11 5.78 30.15 34.99
C VAL A 11 5.47 29.76 33.54
N VAL A 12 6.51 29.63 32.72
CA VAL A 12 6.41 29.11 31.35
C VAL A 12 6.15 27.60 31.44
N LEU A 13 4.90 27.18 31.27
CA LEU A 13 4.56 25.78 31.04
C LEU A 13 5.04 25.37 29.64
N ALA A 14 6.27 24.86 29.55
CA ALA A 14 6.72 24.13 28.38
C ALA A 14 6.08 22.73 28.39
N VAL A 15 4.93 22.60 27.70
CA VAL A 15 4.34 21.30 27.41
C VAL A 15 5.23 20.60 26.39
N LEU A 16 6.12 19.72 26.88
CA LEU A 16 6.87 18.78 26.04
C LEU A 16 5.89 17.75 25.48
N GLY A 17 5.21 18.11 24.39
CA GLY A 17 4.41 17.18 23.61
C GLY A 17 5.32 16.21 22.87
N SER A 18 5.52 15.02 23.42
CA SER A 18 6.08 13.90 22.67
C SER A 18 5.03 13.44 21.66
N THR A 19 5.11 13.94 20.43
CA THR A 19 4.36 13.36 19.31
C THR A 19 4.93 11.98 19.05
N LEU A 20 4.23 10.94 19.50
CA LEU A 20 4.54 9.57 19.06
C LEU A 20 4.42 9.54 17.53
N PRO A 21 5.38 8.92 16.82
CA PRO A 21 5.26 8.78 15.38
C PRO A 21 3.99 7.96 15.10
N ALA A 22 2.99 8.61 14.51
CA ALA A 22 1.82 7.93 14.00
C ALA A 22 2.28 7.00 12.88
N VAL A 23 2.42 5.71 13.19
CA VAL A 23 2.65 4.69 12.19
C VAL A 23 1.33 4.52 11.46
N ALA A 24 1.20 5.05 10.25
CA ALA A 24 0.02 4.80 9.47
C ALA A 24 0.02 3.31 9.09
N ILE A 25 -1.02 2.62 9.55
CA ILE A 25 -1.20 1.19 9.34
C ILE A 25 -1.97 1.05 8.02
N PRO A 26 -1.50 0.22 7.08
CA PRO A 26 -2.25 -0.06 5.86
C PRO A 26 -3.58 -0.74 6.21
N SER A 27 -4.48 -0.83 5.23
CA SER A 27 -5.80 -1.43 5.43
C SER A 27 -5.74 -2.76 6.20
N GLU A 28 -6.68 -2.95 7.13
CA GLU A 28 -6.73 -4.11 8.06
C GLU A 28 -6.61 -5.47 7.37
N ILE A 29 -7.06 -5.55 6.11
CA ILE A 29 -6.93 -6.73 5.26
C ILE A 29 -5.48 -7.21 5.09
N PHE A 30 -4.50 -6.30 5.16
CA PHE A 30 -3.09 -6.63 4.98
C PHE A 30 -2.38 -6.95 6.29
N THR A 31 -2.99 -6.65 7.44
CA THR A 31 -2.30 -6.67 8.74
C THR A 31 -1.69 -8.03 9.04
N SER A 32 -2.38 -9.13 8.73
CA SER A 32 -1.87 -10.48 8.96
C SER A 32 -0.76 -10.91 7.99
N GLN A 33 -0.71 -10.32 6.79
CA GLN A 33 0.32 -10.59 5.78
C GLN A 33 1.48 -9.60 5.81
N LEU A 34 1.44 -8.55 6.65
CA LEU A 34 2.52 -7.57 6.74
C LEU A 34 3.90 -8.19 6.97
N PRO A 35 4.08 -9.18 7.88
CA PRO A 35 5.38 -9.82 8.05
C PRO A 35 5.86 -10.51 6.78
N GLU A 36 4.95 -11.16 6.05
CA GLU A 36 5.27 -11.87 4.82
C GLU A 36 5.61 -10.91 3.67
N ILE A 37 4.89 -9.78 3.57
CA ILE A 37 5.19 -8.69 2.64
C ILE A 37 6.60 -8.15 2.91
N GLN A 38 6.91 -7.85 4.17
CA GLN A 38 8.23 -7.36 4.58
C GLN A 38 9.33 -8.37 4.24
N GLN A 39 9.10 -9.67 4.41
CA GLN A 39 10.12 -10.69 4.10
C GLN A 39 10.33 -10.88 2.59
N ASN A 40 9.28 -10.72 1.78
CA ASN A 40 9.33 -10.94 0.33
C ASN A 40 9.68 -9.69 -0.49
N LEU A 41 9.69 -8.51 0.13
CA LEU A 41 10.14 -7.30 -0.54
C LEU A 41 11.62 -7.36 -0.90
N PRO A 42 12.01 -7.00 -2.14
CA PRO A 42 13.42 -6.85 -2.47
C PRO A 42 14.13 -5.86 -1.54
N LEU A 43 15.41 -6.12 -1.26
CA LEU A 43 16.20 -5.23 -0.41
C LEU A 43 16.28 -3.82 -1.01
N GLY A 44 16.08 -2.82 -0.14
CA GLY A 44 16.03 -1.41 -0.52
C GLY A 44 14.69 -0.95 -1.09
N TYR A 45 13.72 -1.86 -1.31
CA TYR A 45 12.41 -1.46 -1.84
C TYR A 45 11.48 -1.01 -0.71
N GLY A 46 10.63 -0.04 -1.04
CA GLY A 46 9.54 0.41 -0.18
C GLY A 46 8.21 0.26 -0.90
N MET A 47 7.36 -0.67 -0.44
CA MET A 47 6.00 -0.81 -0.96
C MET A 47 5.03 0.05 -0.15
N ARG A 48 4.07 0.67 -0.81
CA ARG A 48 2.95 1.33 -0.13
C ARG A 48 1.67 0.57 -0.43
N LEU A 49 0.79 0.48 0.54
CA LEU A 49 -0.53 -0.13 0.42
C LEU A 49 -1.57 0.91 0.85
N PRO A 50 -2.80 0.85 0.34
CA PRO A 50 -3.82 1.83 0.69
C PRO A 50 -4.23 1.69 2.16
N ASP A 51 -4.63 2.79 2.78
CA ASP A 51 -5.25 2.78 4.12
C ASP A 51 -6.59 2.04 4.16
N GLN A 52 -7.30 2.00 3.03
CA GLN A 52 -8.59 1.36 2.89
C GLN A 52 -8.73 0.74 1.50
N ILE A 53 -9.11 -0.53 1.44
CA ILE A 53 -9.58 -1.14 0.20
C ILE A 53 -11.00 -0.64 -0.10
N ARG A 54 -11.15 -0.03 -1.27
CA ARG A 54 -12.43 0.47 -1.78
C ARG A 54 -12.85 -0.40 -2.95
N LEU A 55 -14.03 -1.00 -2.83
CA LEU A 55 -14.61 -1.87 -3.85
C LEU A 55 -16.09 -1.52 -4.02
N GLY A 56 -16.55 -1.58 -5.27
CA GLY A 56 -17.94 -1.29 -5.62
C GLY A 56 -18.30 0.19 -5.54
N ASN A 57 -19.58 0.44 -5.71
CA ASN A 57 -20.18 1.77 -5.75
C ASN A 57 -20.49 2.16 -4.31
N GLY A 58 -20.36 3.44 -3.92
CA GLY A 58 -20.60 3.89 -2.54
C GLY A 58 -21.98 3.51 -1.94
N SER A 59 -22.96 3.09 -2.76
CA SER A 59 -24.22 2.49 -2.32
C SER A 59 -24.06 1.14 -1.60
N ASP A 60 -23.05 0.34 -1.95
CA ASP A 60 -22.75 -0.96 -1.34
C ASP A 60 -21.99 -0.81 0.00
N ALA A 61 -21.42 0.39 0.25
CA ALA A 61 -20.68 0.70 1.48
C ALA A 61 -21.59 0.88 2.70
N TYR A 62 -22.87 1.22 2.50
CA TYR A 62 -23.83 1.48 3.58
C TYR A 62 -24.61 0.24 4.06
N GLY A 63 -24.31 -0.96 3.54
CA GLY A 63 -25.18 -2.12 3.73
C GLY A 63 -24.47 -3.43 4.07
N GLY A 64 -23.48 -3.47 4.97
CA GLY A 64 -22.88 -4.70 5.56
C GLY A 64 -22.13 -5.66 4.60
N LYS A 65 -22.48 -5.67 3.32
CA LYS A 65 -22.03 -6.57 2.26
C LYS A 65 -20.61 -6.28 1.83
N LEU A 66 -20.20 -5.00 1.81
CA LEU A 66 -18.80 -4.62 1.58
C LEU A 66 -17.89 -5.16 2.70
N ARG A 67 -18.31 -5.04 3.96
CA ARG A 67 -17.53 -5.54 5.10
C ARG A 67 -17.39 -7.06 5.05
N ASP A 68 -18.47 -7.76 4.72
CA ASP A 68 -18.47 -9.21 4.51
C ASP A 68 -17.54 -9.61 3.35
N LEU A 69 -17.59 -8.89 2.23
CA LEU A 69 -16.69 -9.13 1.09
C LEU A 69 -15.22 -8.93 1.48
N LEU A 70 -14.88 -7.81 2.13
CA LEU A 70 -13.50 -7.52 2.56
C LEU A 70 -12.96 -8.59 3.51
N SER A 71 -13.81 -9.11 4.41
CA SER A 71 -13.40 -10.18 5.34
C SER A 71 -13.14 -11.54 4.67
N LYS A 72 -13.64 -11.73 3.45
CA LYS A 72 -13.47 -12.95 2.65
C LYS A 72 -12.35 -12.85 1.62
N LEU A 73 -11.72 -11.67 1.50
CA LEU A 73 -10.62 -11.49 0.57
C LEU A 73 -9.37 -12.19 1.08
N ILE A 74 -8.72 -12.90 0.16
CA ILE A 74 -7.47 -13.61 0.39
C ILE A 74 -6.34 -12.79 -0.23
N VAL A 75 -5.37 -12.41 0.59
CA VAL A 75 -4.16 -11.72 0.15
C VAL A 75 -3.12 -12.76 -0.28
N ARG A 76 -2.52 -12.58 -1.46
CA ARG A 76 -1.42 -13.42 -1.95
C ARG A 76 -0.25 -12.58 -2.42
N LEU A 77 0.95 -13.10 -2.22
CA LEU A 77 2.20 -12.47 -2.59
C LEU A 77 2.82 -13.18 -3.79
N PHE A 78 3.29 -12.38 -4.74
CA PHE A 78 4.02 -12.85 -5.92
C PHE A 78 5.34 -12.07 -5.97
N PRO A 79 6.36 -12.52 -5.22
CA PRO A 79 7.70 -11.96 -5.35
C PRO A 79 8.29 -12.35 -6.71
N SER A 80 9.01 -11.41 -7.32
CA SER A 80 9.74 -11.66 -8.55
C SER A 80 11.20 -11.26 -8.38
N THR A 81 12.12 -12.14 -8.80
CA THR A 81 13.56 -11.87 -8.78
C THR A 81 14.05 -11.30 -10.11
N THR A 82 13.37 -11.60 -11.21
CA THR A 82 13.73 -11.16 -12.57
C THR A 82 12.45 -10.87 -13.39
N PRO A 83 11.97 -9.61 -13.45
CA PRO A 83 12.53 -8.42 -12.80
C PRO A 83 12.29 -8.39 -11.29
N ARG A 84 13.13 -7.65 -10.55
CA ARG A 84 12.96 -7.46 -9.11
C ARG A 84 11.69 -6.67 -8.81
N GLY A 85 10.81 -7.25 -8.00
CA GLY A 85 9.57 -6.61 -7.59
C GLY A 85 8.75 -7.48 -6.64
N LEU A 86 7.68 -6.90 -6.12
CA LEU A 86 6.67 -7.63 -5.35
C LEU A 86 5.29 -7.19 -5.82
N THR A 87 4.44 -8.18 -6.12
CA THR A 87 3.01 -7.97 -6.35
C THR A 87 2.20 -8.57 -5.21
N VAL A 88 1.29 -7.79 -4.65
CA VAL A 88 0.26 -8.20 -3.69
C VAL A 88 -1.06 -8.28 -4.45
N GLY A 89 -1.66 -9.47 -4.51
CA GLY A 89 -2.96 -9.69 -5.13
C GLY A 89 -4.07 -9.94 -4.11
N LEU A 90 -5.26 -9.45 -4.41
CA LEU A 90 -6.50 -9.71 -3.66
C LEU A 90 -7.37 -10.69 -4.43
N PHE A 91 -7.83 -11.76 -3.77
CA PHE A 91 -8.61 -12.82 -4.40
C PHE A 91 -9.90 -13.13 -3.62
N THR A 92 -10.96 -13.52 -4.31
CA THR A 92 -12.20 -14.01 -3.68
C THR A 92 -12.21 -15.52 -3.43
N CYS A 93 -11.19 -16.25 -3.87
CA CYS A 93 -11.13 -17.70 -3.71
C CYS A 93 -9.70 -18.20 -3.45
N GLU A 94 -9.58 -19.43 -2.95
CA GLU A 94 -8.31 -20.07 -2.60
C GLU A 94 -7.47 -20.50 -3.81
N THR A 95 -7.97 -20.37 -5.02
CA THR A 95 -7.15 -20.61 -6.22
C THR A 95 -6.72 -19.27 -6.79
N ALA A 96 -5.43 -19.12 -7.12
CA ALA A 96 -4.90 -17.88 -7.72
C ALA A 96 -5.26 -17.74 -9.22
N ALA A 97 -6.26 -18.47 -9.70
CA ALA A 97 -6.70 -18.42 -11.08
C ALA A 97 -7.64 -17.22 -11.32
N GLN A 98 -7.61 -16.66 -12.52
CA GLN A 98 -8.77 -15.94 -13.03
C GLN A 98 -9.93 -16.94 -13.10
N PRO A 99 -11.15 -16.61 -12.62
CA PRO A 99 -11.73 -15.27 -12.46
C PRO A 99 -11.72 -14.69 -11.03
N CYS A 100 -10.98 -15.26 -10.07
CA CYS A 100 -11.07 -14.84 -8.66
C CYS A 100 -10.27 -13.57 -8.31
N LEU A 101 -9.46 -13.05 -9.22
CA LEU A 101 -8.63 -11.87 -8.98
C LEU A 101 -9.50 -10.60 -8.85
N VAL A 102 -9.43 -9.95 -7.70
CA VAL A 102 -10.11 -8.68 -7.40
C VAL A 102 -9.25 -7.49 -7.79
N GLY A 103 -7.94 -7.57 -7.58
CA GLY A 103 -7.02 -6.50 -7.93
C GLY A 103 -5.61 -6.75 -7.41
N THR A 104 -4.68 -5.90 -7.81
CA THR A 104 -3.27 -6.00 -7.44
C THR A 104 -2.67 -4.66 -7.07
N PHE A 105 -1.64 -4.74 -6.24
CA PHE A 105 -0.71 -3.67 -5.90
C PHE A 105 0.69 -4.18 -6.18
N SER A 106 1.51 -3.45 -6.93
CA SER A 106 2.90 -3.85 -7.16
C SER A 106 3.88 -2.71 -6.93
N VAL A 107 5.10 -3.11 -6.60
CA VAL A 107 6.27 -2.25 -6.64
C VAL A 107 7.36 -2.95 -7.45
N ASP A 108 7.87 -2.26 -8.47
CA ASP A 108 8.76 -2.84 -9.46
C ASP A 108 9.99 -1.95 -9.69
N SER A 109 11.09 -2.60 -10.11
CA SER A 109 12.32 -1.91 -10.51
C SER A 109 12.04 -0.92 -11.66
N PRO A 110 12.54 0.33 -11.59
CA PRO A 110 12.43 1.28 -12.71
C PRO A 110 13.27 0.89 -13.92
N ASP A 111 14.23 -0.03 -13.74
CA ASP A 111 15.21 -0.43 -14.78
C ASP A 111 14.79 -1.71 -15.52
N ALA A 112 13.71 -2.36 -15.08
CA ALA A 112 13.21 -3.56 -15.72
C ALA A 112 12.57 -3.20 -17.07
N VAL A 113 13.00 -3.87 -18.15
CA VAL A 113 12.53 -3.59 -19.52
C VAL A 113 11.00 -3.63 -19.62
N SER A 114 10.36 -4.63 -19.01
CA SER A 114 8.90 -4.75 -18.96
C SER A 114 8.24 -3.59 -18.22
N THR A 115 8.79 -3.19 -17.07
CA THR A 115 8.26 -2.07 -16.27
C THR A 115 8.43 -0.74 -16.99
N VAL A 116 9.58 -0.50 -17.64
CA VAL A 116 9.83 0.69 -18.47
C VAL A 116 8.83 0.76 -19.61
N HIS A 117 8.61 -0.36 -20.29
CA HIS A 117 7.65 -0.45 -21.39
C HIS A 117 6.22 -0.11 -20.93
N GLU A 118 5.73 -0.79 -19.90
CA GLU A 118 4.37 -0.55 -19.37
C GLU A 118 4.22 0.86 -18.81
N PHE A 119 5.22 1.38 -18.11
CA PHE A 119 5.18 2.75 -17.60
C PHE A 119 5.17 3.79 -18.73
N SER A 120 5.95 3.57 -19.79
CA SER A 120 5.95 4.43 -20.99
C SER A 120 4.60 4.40 -21.70
N LYS A 121 3.99 3.21 -21.83
CA LYS A 121 2.62 3.05 -22.35
C LYS A 121 1.61 3.84 -21.50
N HIS A 122 1.63 3.68 -20.18
CA HIS A 122 0.75 4.46 -19.30
C HIS A 122 0.95 5.96 -19.45
N LYS A 123 2.20 6.42 -19.57
CA LYS A 123 2.51 7.83 -19.77
C LYS A 123 2.02 8.39 -21.11
N THR A 124 1.98 7.57 -22.15
CA THR A 124 1.62 8.00 -23.51
C THR A 124 0.12 7.90 -23.80
N THR A 125 -0.55 6.87 -23.28
CA THR A 125 -1.97 6.61 -23.57
C THR A 125 -2.90 6.81 -22.38
N GLY A 126 -2.35 6.89 -21.17
CA GLY A 126 -3.11 7.09 -19.94
C GLY A 126 -3.42 8.56 -19.66
N ASN A 127 -4.42 8.77 -18.81
CA ASN A 127 -4.77 10.09 -18.29
C ASN A 127 -3.80 10.47 -17.18
N VAL A 128 -3.28 11.70 -17.21
CA VAL A 128 -2.42 12.22 -16.14
C VAL A 128 -3.28 12.59 -14.93
N ILE A 129 -2.91 12.10 -13.75
CA ILE A 129 -3.59 12.33 -12.47
C ILE A 129 -2.58 12.88 -11.46
N SER A 130 -2.93 13.97 -10.76
CA SER A 130 -2.13 14.44 -9.62
C SER A 130 -2.47 13.60 -8.39
N LEU A 131 -1.50 12.85 -7.87
CA LEU A 131 -1.67 12.04 -6.65
C LEU A 131 -1.19 12.76 -5.40
N SER A 132 -0.23 13.67 -5.56
CA SER A 132 0.15 14.69 -4.55
C SER A 132 0.66 15.94 -5.28
N LYS A 133 1.21 16.90 -4.54
CA LYS A 133 1.83 18.10 -5.13
C LYS A 133 2.97 17.76 -6.09
N ASP A 134 3.74 16.73 -5.78
CA ASP A 134 4.98 16.39 -6.49
C ASP A 134 4.94 15.01 -7.17
N ILE A 135 3.82 14.30 -7.05
CA ILE A 135 3.66 12.95 -7.61
C ILE A 135 2.52 12.93 -8.62
N GLN A 136 2.89 12.65 -9.86
CA GLN A 136 1.97 12.40 -10.97
C GLN A 136 1.83 10.91 -11.22
N GLY A 137 0.59 10.46 -11.34
CA GLY A 137 0.23 9.14 -11.81
C GLY A 137 -0.35 9.17 -13.21
N TYR A 138 -0.34 8.01 -13.86
CA TYR A 138 -0.82 7.81 -15.22
C TYR A 138 -1.85 6.68 -15.18
N PHE A 139 -3.12 7.05 -15.40
CA PHE A 139 -4.26 6.14 -15.32
C PHE A 139 -4.62 5.61 -16.70
N LEU A 140 -4.43 4.31 -16.91
CA LEU A 140 -4.83 3.60 -18.10
C LEU A 140 -6.20 2.96 -17.88
N ASP A 141 -7.21 3.48 -18.56
CA ASP A 141 -8.57 2.92 -18.50
C ASP A 141 -8.69 1.73 -19.46
N GLY A 142 -8.90 0.54 -18.89
CA GLY A 142 -9.07 -0.71 -19.62
C GLY A 142 -10.26 -0.68 -20.58
N SER A 143 -11.34 0.02 -20.23
CA SER A 143 -12.56 0.11 -21.06
C SER A 143 -12.38 0.98 -22.31
N LEU A 144 -11.35 1.85 -22.31
CA LEU A 144 -11.01 2.71 -23.43
C LEU A 144 -9.89 2.12 -24.31
N GLN A 145 -9.35 0.95 -23.96
CA GLN A 145 -8.34 0.28 -24.76
C GLN A 145 -8.97 -0.44 -25.97
N ASN A 146 -8.16 -0.67 -27.00
CA ASN A 146 -8.53 -1.47 -28.16
C ASN A 146 -7.50 -2.59 -28.38
N PRO A 147 -7.83 -3.86 -28.07
CA PRO A 147 -9.11 -4.34 -27.53
C PRO A 147 -9.34 -3.89 -26.09
N GLN A 148 -10.61 -3.88 -25.66
CA GLN A 148 -10.97 -3.55 -24.28
C GLN A 148 -10.32 -4.54 -23.31
N LEU A 149 -9.74 -4.01 -22.23
CA LEU A 149 -9.12 -4.79 -21.17
C LEU A 149 -10.06 -4.88 -19.96
N PRO A 150 -10.13 -6.03 -19.27
CA PRO A 150 -11.01 -6.21 -18.12
C PRO A 150 -10.57 -5.40 -16.88
N PHE A 151 -9.32 -4.96 -16.85
CA PHE A 151 -8.72 -4.21 -15.75
C PHE A 151 -8.26 -2.83 -16.22
N SER A 152 -8.39 -1.85 -15.32
CA SER A 152 -7.72 -0.55 -15.43
C SER A 152 -6.57 -0.48 -14.44
N SER A 153 -5.59 0.35 -14.73
CA SER A 153 -4.39 0.48 -13.91
C SER A 153 -3.94 1.92 -13.73
N LEU A 154 -3.38 2.20 -12.56
CA LEU A 154 -2.73 3.45 -12.23
C LEU A 154 -1.26 3.17 -11.93
N MET A 155 -0.36 3.82 -12.66
CA MET A 155 1.08 3.72 -12.44
C MET A 155 1.68 5.07 -12.09
N TRP A 156 2.62 5.11 -11.15
CA TRP A 156 3.39 6.31 -10.82
C TRP A 156 4.80 5.95 -10.38
N ARG A 157 5.67 6.97 -10.31
CA ARG A 157 7.03 6.83 -9.78
C ARG A 157 7.12 7.50 -8.41
N GLN A 158 7.65 6.81 -7.42
CA GLN A 158 7.88 7.32 -6.07
C GLN A 158 9.04 6.56 -5.42
N ASP A 159 9.93 7.27 -4.71
CA ASP A 159 11.15 6.73 -4.09
C ASP A 159 12.05 5.94 -5.07
N GLY A 160 12.11 6.36 -6.32
CA GLY A 160 12.88 5.67 -7.36
C GLY A 160 12.28 4.34 -7.83
N LEU A 161 11.07 3.97 -7.38
CA LEU A 161 10.38 2.74 -7.78
C LEU A 161 9.15 3.07 -8.60
N ILE A 162 8.67 2.08 -9.37
CA ILE A 162 7.41 2.16 -10.08
C ILE A 162 6.35 1.43 -9.27
N HIS A 163 5.28 2.14 -8.92
CA HIS A 163 4.14 1.58 -8.19
C HIS A 163 2.97 1.41 -9.15
N THR A 164 2.27 0.29 -9.02
CA THR A 164 1.11 -0.02 -9.86
C THR A 164 -0.07 -0.46 -9.00
N ILE A 165 -1.26 0.02 -9.36
CA ILE A 165 -2.54 -0.48 -8.85
C ILE A 165 -3.32 -0.98 -10.06
N SER A 166 -3.94 -2.16 -9.98
CA SER A 166 -4.78 -2.70 -11.05
C SER A 166 -6.05 -3.32 -10.49
N PHE A 167 -7.21 -2.86 -10.95
CA PHE A 167 -8.53 -3.37 -10.55
C PHE A 167 -9.47 -3.42 -11.75
N PRO A 168 -10.58 -4.18 -11.69
CA PRO A 168 -11.58 -4.23 -12.75
C PRO A 168 -12.03 -2.83 -13.19
N VAL A 169 -12.35 -2.66 -14.47
CA VAL A 169 -12.72 -1.35 -15.05
C VAL A 169 -13.84 -0.61 -14.29
N LYS A 170 -14.76 -1.35 -13.66
CA LYS A 170 -15.84 -0.78 -12.83
C LYS A 170 -15.34 -0.04 -11.58
N GLU A 171 -14.11 -0.28 -11.15
CA GLU A 171 -13.50 0.28 -9.95
C GLU A 171 -12.70 1.57 -10.23
N ARG A 172 -12.89 2.21 -11.39
CA ARG A 172 -12.11 3.40 -11.82
C ARG A 172 -11.92 4.44 -10.72
N GLN A 173 -12.99 4.89 -10.08
CA GLN A 173 -12.90 5.90 -9.01
C GLN A 173 -12.15 5.38 -7.78
N ASN A 174 -12.35 4.11 -7.44
CA ASN A 174 -11.70 3.47 -6.30
C ASN A 174 -10.18 3.33 -6.52
N ILE A 175 -9.74 3.03 -7.75
CA ILE A 175 -8.30 3.01 -8.10
C ILE A 175 -7.66 4.37 -7.81
N LEU A 176 -8.29 5.46 -8.23
CA LEU A 176 -7.75 6.81 -8.03
C LEU A 176 -7.67 7.18 -6.55
N LEU A 177 -8.71 6.85 -5.77
CA LEU A 177 -8.72 7.10 -4.33
C LEU A 177 -7.68 6.25 -3.58
N MET A 178 -7.54 4.97 -3.95
CA MET A 178 -6.52 4.09 -3.39
C MET A 178 -5.11 4.58 -3.76
N GLY A 179 -4.89 5.01 -4.99
CA GLY A 179 -3.62 5.60 -5.43
C GLY A 179 -3.25 6.87 -4.66
N TYR A 180 -4.22 7.75 -4.46
CA TYR A 180 -4.04 8.94 -3.63
C TYR A 180 -3.63 8.56 -2.20
N SER A 181 -4.36 7.64 -1.56
CA SER A 181 -4.03 7.16 -0.21
C SER A 181 -2.64 6.54 -0.16
N MET A 182 -2.33 5.63 -1.08
CA MET A 182 -1.04 4.93 -1.14
C MET A 182 0.12 5.92 -1.19
N VAL A 183 0.05 6.98 -1.99
CA VAL A 183 1.13 7.98 -2.08
C VAL A 183 1.46 8.63 -0.74
N HIS A 184 0.48 8.76 0.15
CA HIS A 184 0.61 9.39 1.47
C HIS A 184 0.92 8.40 2.60
N GLN A 185 0.91 7.09 2.33
CA GLN A 185 1.25 6.07 3.31
C GLN A 185 2.78 5.92 3.47
N PRO A 186 3.27 5.55 4.67
CA PRO A 186 4.67 5.22 4.87
C PRO A 186 5.03 3.95 4.09
N PRO A 187 6.26 3.85 3.56
CA PRO A 187 6.70 2.65 2.85
C PRO A 187 6.90 1.49 3.83
N ILE A 188 6.27 0.36 3.52
CA ILE A 188 6.57 -0.96 4.06
C ILE A 188 7.92 -1.40 3.48
N ARG A 189 8.88 -1.72 4.33
CA ARG A 189 10.25 -2.06 3.94
C ARG A 189 10.62 -3.47 4.35
N HIS A 190 11.63 -4.01 3.69
CA HIS A 190 12.19 -5.29 4.06
C HIS A 190 12.65 -5.31 5.52
N THR A 191 12.22 -6.31 6.28
CA THR A 191 12.61 -6.48 7.69
C THR A 191 13.19 -7.87 7.92
N TYR A 192 14.43 -7.91 8.42
CA TYR A 192 15.04 -9.12 8.96
C TYR A 192 14.52 -9.37 10.37
N ALA A 193 13.22 -9.61 10.53
CA ALA A 193 12.72 -10.04 11.83
C ALA A 193 13.35 -11.41 12.09
N LYS A 194 14.32 -11.49 13.03
CA LYS A 194 14.79 -12.76 13.56
C LYS A 194 13.56 -13.47 14.12
N LEU A 195 13.06 -14.49 13.42
CA LEU A 195 12.22 -15.51 14.03
C LEU A 195 12.93 -15.93 15.31
N LYS A 196 12.33 -15.64 16.48
CA LYS A 196 12.79 -16.21 17.75
C LYS A 196 12.87 -17.71 17.51
N ARG A 197 14.08 -18.27 17.43
CA ARG A 197 14.26 -19.72 17.58
C ARG A 197 13.59 -20.06 18.91
N LEU A 198 12.62 -20.97 18.87
CA LEU A 198 12.24 -21.70 20.07
C LEU A 198 13.51 -22.42 20.49
N ASP A 199 14.12 -21.99 21.58
CA ASP A 199 15.28 -22.67 22.14
C ASP A 199 14.87 -24.14 22.37
N PRO A 200 15.62 -25.12 21.83
CA PRO A 200 15.36 -26.50 22.15
C PRO A 200 15.63 -26.66 23.64
N VAL A 201 14.57 -26.97 24.40
CA VAL A 201 14.67 -27.42 25.79
C VAL A 201 15.38 -28.77 25.77
N PHE A 202 16.71 -28.75 25.68
CA PHE A 202 17.51 -29.91 26.04
C PHE A 202 17.50 -29.99 27.57
N SER A 203 16.54 -30.76 28.08
CA SER A 203 16.53 -31.25 29.45
C SER A 203 17.72 -32.19 29.62
N LEU A 204 18.77 -31.69 30.27
CA LEU A 204 19.82 -32.51 30.85
C LEU A 204 19.23 -33.22 32.07
N VAL A 205 18.77 -34.46 31.88
CA VAL A 205 18.55 -35.41 32.98
C VAL A 205 19.94 -35.87 33.45
N LYS A 206 20.21 -35.62 34.73
CA LYS A 206 21.39 -36.09 35.46
C LYS A 206 21.33 -37.59 35.73
#